data_AF-A0A914NT22-F1
#
_entry.id   AF-A0A914NT22-F1
#
_cell.length_a   1.000
_cell.length_b   1.000
_cell.length_c   1.000
_cell.angle_alpha   90.00
_cell.angle_beta   90.00
_cell.angle_gamma   90.00
#
_symmetry.space_group_name_H-M   'P 1'
#
loop_
_entity.id
_entity.type
_entity.pdbx_description
1 polymer ?
#
loop_
_entity_poly.entity_id
_entity_poly.type
_entity_poly.pdbx_seq_one_letter_code
_entity_poly.pdbx_strand_id
1 'polypeptide(L)'
;MISDINIDNTACFLERLKINITANSHPPIEIIGEQQQNIFIFHSQRFGFDNRFRTSFTLLGKTFSSVEQFFIWQKARFFGDLEIAEEVLMLDNPIAIRRIGKRIRGYNQIEWNSVRNKVKNKIYN
;
A
#
# COMPACT_ATOMS: atom_id res chain seq x y z
N MET A 1 36.05 -15.92 15.63
CA MET A 1 34.87 -16.72 16.00
C MET A 1 34.09 -15.90 17.01
N ILE A 2 33.04 -15.20 16.55
CA ILE A 2 32.15 -14.44 17.43
C ILE A 2 30.96 -15.36 17.68
N SER A 3 30.87 -15.78 18.94
CA SER A 3 29.82 -16.59 19.56
C SER A 3 28.46 -15.91 19.51
N ASP A 4 27.45 -16.71 19.15
CA ASP A 4 26.08 -16.70 19.70
C ASP A 4 25.40 -15.34 19.86
N ILE A 5 24.92 -14.77 18.75
CA ILE A 5 23.79 -13.83 18.79
C ILE A 5 22.53 -14.67 18.78
N ASN A 6 22.01 -14.83 20.00
CA ASN A 6 20.80 -15.51 20.41
C ASN A 6 19.63 -15.33 19.41
N ILE A 7 19.19 -16.45 18.84
CA ILE A 7 18.12 -16.58 17.83
C ILE A 7 16.71 -16.40 18.43
N ASP A 8 16.59 -16.04 19.71
CA ASP A 8 15.30 -16.03 20.43
C ASP A 8 14.57 -14.68 20.49
N ASN A 9 15.09 -13.61 19.89
CA ASN A 9 14.43 -12.29 19.95
C ASN A 9 13.26 -12.13 18.96
N THR A 10 13.14 -12.99 17.95
CA THR A 10 12.12 -12.88 16.89
C THR A 10 10.76 -13.44 17.29
N ALA A 11 10.71 -14.45 18.17
CA ALA A 11 9.45 -14.97 18.71
C ALA A 11 8.70 -13.91 19.55
N CYS A 12 9.45 -13.02 20.20
CA CYS A 12 8.94 -12.12 21.22
C CYS A 12 8.13 -10.91 20.70
N PHE A 13 8.22 -10.56 19.42
CA PHE A 13 7.50 -9.42 18.84
C PHE A 13 6.08 -9.77 18.37
N LEU A 14 5.95 -10.90 17.66
CA LEU A 14 4.66 -11.40 17.17
C LEU A 14 3.73 -11.82 18.31
N GLU A 15 4.33 -12.36 19.39
CA GLU A 15 3.61 -12.71 20.62
C GLU A 15 3.10 -11.45 21.36
N ARG A 16 3.89 -10.37 21.39
CA ARG A 16 3.50 -9.07 21.96
C ARG A 16 2.35 -8.39 21.22
N LEU A 17 2.29 -8.52 19.90
CA LEU A 17 1.19 -8.00 19.09
C LEU A 17 -0.03 -8.94 19.03
N LYS A 18 0.06 -10.15 19.63
CA LYS A 18 -0.95 -11.23 19.54
C LYS A 18 -1.30 -11.60 18.10
N ILE A 19 -0.34 -11.50 17.18
CA ILE A 19 -0.55 -11.80 15.76
C ILE A 19 -0.17 -13.26 15.52
N ASN A 20 -1.17 -14.15 15.58
CA ASN A 20 -1.01 -15.57 15.25
C ASN A 20 -0.99 -15.74 13.73
N ILE A 21 0.18 -15.58 13.11
CA ILE A 21 0.34 -15.88 11.68
C ILE A 21 1.05 -17.23 11.54
N THR A 22 0.26 -18.28 11.29
CA THR A 22 0.76 -19.53 10.70
C THR A 22 0.99 -19.30 9.21
N ALA A 23 2.07 -18.62 8.84
CA ALA A 23 2.41 -18.45 7.43
C ALA A 23 3.89 -18.61 7.17
N ASN A 24 4.21 -19.43 6.15
CA ASN A 24 5.53 -19.62 5.56
C ASN A 24 6.02 -18.34 4.88
N SER A 25 6.23 -17.27 5.65
CA SER A 25 6.83 -16.03 5.19
C SER A 25 7.81 -15.56 6.25
N HIS A 26 9.00 -15.18 5.79
CA HIS A 26 10.06 -14.64 6.62
C HIS A 26 9.49 -13.47 7.44
N PRO A 27 9.67 -13.46 8.78
CA PRO A 27 9.22 -12.36 9.60
C PRO A 27 9.88 -11.05 9.13
N PRO A 28 9.23 -9.89 9.32
CA PRO A 28 9.86 -8.63 9.01
C PRO A 28 11.19 -8.51 9.76
N ILE A 29 12.25 -8.14 9.07
CA ILE A 29 13.58 -7.97 9.67
C ILE A 29 13.58 -6.64 10.40
N GLU A 30 13.83 -6.67 11.70
CA GLU A 30 14.01 -5.45 12.51
C GLU A 30 15.47 -5.00 12.43
N ILE A 31 15.67 -3.73 12.09
CA ILE A 31 16.96 -3.06 12.04
C ILE A 31 16.87 -1.81 12.91
N ILE A 32 17.86 -1.60 13.78
CA ILE A 32 17.97 -0.36 14.53
C ILE A 32 18.60 0.67 13.61
N GLY A 33 17.83 1.70 13.22
CA GLY A 33 18.32 2.82 12.45
C GLY A 33 19.23 3.73 13.29
N GLU A 34 20.04 4.54 12.61
CA GLU A 34 21.04 5.43 13.23
C GLU A 34 20.47 6.42 14.27
N GLN A 35 19.16 6.67 14.24
CA GLN A 35 18.43 7.54 15.16
C GLN A 35 17.64 6.78 16.24
N GLN A 36 18.07 5.58 16.63
CA GLN A 36 17.34 4.70 17.60
C GLN A 36 15.90 4.38 17.17
N GLN A 37 15.68 4.27 15.86
CA GLN A 37 14.38 3.92 15.29
C GLN A 37 14.34 2.43 14.95
N ASN A 38 13.25 1.74 15.28
CA ASN A 38 13.04 0.35 14.86
C ASN A 38 12.51 0.35 13.42
N ILE A 39 13.34 -0.09 12.47
CA ILE A 39 13.02 -0.20 11.05
C ILE A 39 12.63 -1.65 10.76
N PHE A 40 11.38 -1.86 10.33
CA PHE A 40 10.90 -3.18 9.91
C PHE A 40 10.95 -3.29 8.39
N ILE A 41 11.77 -4.19 7.87
CA ILE A 41 11.83 -4.51 6.44
C ILE A 41 10.90 -5.68 6.16
N PHE A 42 9.89 -5.45 5.32
CA PHE A 42 8.96 -6.47 4.85
C PHE A 42 9.05 -6.59 3.33
N HIS A 43 9.14 -7.84 2.84
CA HIS A 43 9.17 -8.17 1.42
C HIS A 43 7.98 -9.07 1.00
N SER A 44 6.85 -8.97 1.68
CA SER A 44 5.69 -9.83 1.43
C SER A 44 4.43 -9.04 1.10
N GLN A 45 3.65 -9.54 0.14
CA GLN A 45 2.28 -9.07 -0.14
C GLN A 45 1.26 -9.54 0.92
N ARG A 46 1.70 -10.32 1.93
CA ARG A 46 0.83 -10.89 2.96
C ARG A 46 0.49 -9.93 4.07
N PHE A 47 1.32 -8.90 4.27
CA PHE A 47 1.03 -7.88 5.26
C PHE A 47 0.27 -6.72 4.59
N GLY A 48 -0.77 -6.21 5.26
CA GLY A 48 -1.64 -5.13 4.78
C GLY A 48 -0.98 -3.75 4.66
N PHE A 49 0.34 -3.69 4.56
CA PHE A 49 1.13 -2.47 4.49
C PHE A 49 1.39 -2.00 3.04
N ASP A 50 0.84 -2.70 2.04
CA ASP A 50 0.89 -2.30 0.63
C ASP A 50 -0.44 -1.64 0.20
N ASN A 51 -0.36 -0.55 -0.55
CA ASN A 51 -1.54 0.13 -1.12
C ASN A 51 -2.34 -0.74 -2.09
N ARG A 52 -1.73 -1.82 -2.60
CA ARG A 52 -2.36 -2.82 -3.48
C ARG A 52 -3.11 -3.89 -2.70
N PHE A 53 -2.96 -3.91 -1.38
CA PHE A 53 -3.65 -4.84 -0.52
C PHE A 53 -5.15 -4.66 -0.67
N ARG A 54 -5.87 -5.78 -0.82
CA ARG A 54 -7.33 -5.75 -0.98
C ARG A 54 -7.96 -5.36 0.35
N THR A 55 -8.45 -4.13 0.41
CA THR A 55 -9.21 -3.58 1.52
C THR A 55 -10.40 -2.86 0.93
N SER A 56 -11.60 -3.39 1.14
CA SER A 56 -12.82 -2.73 0.70
C SER A 56 -13.12 -1.55 1.62
N PHE A 57 -13.29 -0.35 1.06
CA PHE A 57 -13.70 0.84 1.82
C PHE A 57 -14.56 1.76 0.95
N THR A 58 -15.34 2.62 1.60
CA THR A 58 -16.19 3.61 0.91
C THR A 58 -15.68 5.01 1.20
N LEU A 59 -15.47 5.80 0.14
CA LEU A 59 -15.00 7.18 0.22
C LEU A 59 -15.67 8.00 -0.89
N LEU A 60 -16.12 9.22 -0.58
CA LEU A 60 -16.84 10.09 -1.53
C LEU A 60 -18.06 9.41 -2.19
N GLY A 61 -18.75 8.52 -1.46
CA GLY A 61 -19.92 7.79 -1.96
C GLY A 61 -19.60 6.69 -3.00
N LYS A 62 -18.32 6.32 -3.16
CA LYS A 62 -17.87 5.22 -4.02
C LYS A 62 -17.16 4.17 -3.17
N THR A 63 -17.36 2.90 -3.51
CA THR A 63 -16.67 1.78 -2.87
C THR A 63 -15.45 1.38 -3.71
N PHE A 64 -14.32 1.21 -3.04
CA PHE A 64 -13.04 0.81 -3.62
C PHE A 64 -12.57 -0.49 -2.97
N SER A 65 -11.94 -1.35 -3.76
CA SER A 65 -11.34 -2.63 -3.36
C SER A 65 -9.91 -2.51 -2.84
N SER A 66 -9.24 -1.38 -3.08
CA SER A 66 -7.89 -1.09 -2.59
C SER A 66 -7.59 0.41 -2.64
N VAL A 67 -6.54 0.81 -1.92
CA VAL A 67 -6.04 2.18 -1.96
C VAL A 67 -5.53 2.53 -3.36
N GLU A 68 -4.86 1.60 -4.05
CA GLU A 68 -4.40 1.79 -5.44
C GLU A 68 -5.57 2.11 -6.38
N GLN A 69 -6.71 1.43 -6.24
CA GLN A 69 -7.91 1.71 -7.07
C GLN A 69 -8.40 3.15 -6.88
N PHE A 70 -8.51 3.60 -5.63
CA PHE A 70 -8.87 4.99 -5.32
C PHE A 70 -7.85 5.99 -5.90
N PHE A 71 -6.55 5.68 -5.82
CA PHE A 71 -5.50 6.53 -6.39
C PHE A 71 -5.65 6.71 -7.89
N ILE A 72 -5.90 5.62 -8.62
CA ILE A 72 -6.09 5.68 -10.08
C ILE A 72 -7.40 6.41 -10.43
N TRP A 73 -8.47 6.17 -9.68
CA TRP A 73 -9.74 6.90 -9.85
C TRP A 73 -9.57 8.41 -9.68
N GLN A 74 -8.94 8.83 -8.57
CA GLN A 74 -8.73 10.24 -8.27
C GLN A 74 -7.77 10.89 -9.27
N LYS A 75 -6.77 10.14 -9.74
CA LYS A 75 -5.83 10.56 -10.79
C LYS A 75 -6.56 10.80 -12.11
N ALA A 76 -7.38 9.85 -12.55
CA ALA A 76 -8.16 9.97 -13.78
C ALA A 76 -9.12 11.18 -13.71
N ARG A 77 -9.81 11.36 -12.58
CA ARG A 77 -10.64 12.55 -12.30
C ARG A 77 -9.87 13.86 -12.36
N PHE A 78 -8.63 13.89 -11.86
CA PHE A 78 -7.80 15.09 -11.87
C PHE A 78 -7.42 15.53 -13.29
N PHE A 79 -7.15 14.58 -14.18
CA PHE A 79 -6.85 14.86 -15.59
C PHE A 79 -8.10 14.95 -16.48
N GLY A 80 -9.30 14.89 -15.91
CA GLY A 80 -10.56 14.96 -16.65
C GLY A 80 -10.92 13.69 -17.44
N ASP A 81 -10.21 12.59 -17.24
CA ASP A 81 -10.47 11.32 -17.92
C ASP A 81 -11.55 10.52 -17.18
N LEU A 82 -12.81 10.89 -17.43
CA LEU A 82 -13.97 10.28 -16.76
C LEU A 82 -14.20 8.82 -17.22
N GLU A 83 -13.87 8.49 -18.47
CA GLU A 83 -13.95 7.12 -18.99
C GLU A 83 -13.09 6.18 -18.16
N ILE A 84 -11.81 6.53 -17.95
CA ILE A 84 -10.90 5.72 -17.11
C ILE A 84 -11.34 5.72 -15.64
N ALA A 85 -11.91 6.83 -15.14
CA ALA A 85 -12.42 6.89 -13.78
C ALA A 85 -13.61 5.94 -13.56
N GLU A 86 -14.47 5.75 -14.54
CA GLU A 86 -15.57 4.77 -14.44
C GLU A 86 -15.06 3.34 -14.65
N GLU A 87 -14.19 3.12 -15.64
CA GLU A 87 -13.62 1.80 -15.93
C GLU A 87 -12.85 1.25 -14.72
N VAL A 88 -12.07 2.09 -14.01
CA VAL A 88 -11.31 1.64 -12.84
C VAL A 88 -12.21 1.21 -11.67
N LEU A 89 -13.40 1.79 -11.51
CA LEU A 89 -14.33 1.39 -10.44
C LEU A 89 -14.88 -0.02 -10.63
N MET A 90 -14.93 -0.50 -11.88
CA MET A 90 -15.40 -1.85 -12.23
C MET A 90 -14.31 -2.92 -12.08
N LEU A 91 -13.05 -2.53 -11.87
CA LEU A 91 -11.91 -3.44 -11.76
C LEU A 91 -11.60 -3.75 -10.29
N ASP A 92 -11.35 -5.02 -9.99
CA ASP A 92 -10.92 -5.49 -8.68
C ASP A 92 -9.47 -6.04 -8.69
N ASN A 93 -8.93 -6.31 -9.89
CA ASN A 93 -7.61 -6.89 -10.07
C ASN A 93 -6.52 -5.79 -10.03
N PRO A 94 -5.58 -5.82 -9.08
CA PRO A 94 -4.50 -4.83 -8.96
C PRO A 94 -3.67 -4.68 -10.25
N ILE A 95 -3.45 -5.75 -11.00
CA ILE A 95 -2.70 -5.72 -12.27
C ILE A 95 -3.48 -4.93 -13.33
N ALA A 96 -4.80 -5.14 -13.40
CA ALA A 96 -5.68 -4.43 -14.32
C ALA A 96 -5.78 -2.95 -13.96
N ILE A 97 -5.94 -2.63 -12.67
CA ILE A 97 -5.95 -1.27 -12.11
C ILE A 97 -4.63 -0.54 -12.42
N ARG A 98 -3.49 -1.20 -12.26
CA ARG A 98 -2.21 -0.60 -12.61
C ARG A 98 -2.06 -0.36 -14.11
N ARG A 99 -2.54 -1.29 -14.94
CA ARG A 99 -2.50 -1.17 -16.40
C ARG A 99 -3.36 -0.01 -16.89
N ILE A 100 -4.57 0.14 -16.35
CA ILE A 100 -5.47 1.22 -16.74
C ILE A 100 -4.94 2.58 -16.29
N GLY A 101 -4.28 2.66 -15.12
CA GLY A 101 -3.65 3.89 -14.63
C GLY A 101 -2.53 4.46 -15.52
N LYS A 102 -1.99 3.65 -16.44
CA LYS A 102 -1.04 4.09 -17.49
C LYS A 102 -1.71 4.66 -18.74
N ARG A 103 -3.02 4.42 -18.92
CA ARG A 103 -3.81 4.85 -20.09
C ARG A 103 -4.53 6.18 -19.88
N ILE A 104 -4.42 6.79 -18.70
CA ILE A 104 -5.04 8.08 -18.37
C ILE A 104 -4.58 9.14 -19.39
N ARG A 105 -5.54 9.71 -20.11
CA ARG A 105 -5.32 10.78 -21.09
C ARG A 105 -4.86 12.05 -20.38
N GLY A 106 -3.96 12.81 -21.02
CA GLY A 106 -3.47 14.08 -20.48
C GLY A 106 -2.58 13.95 -19.23
N TYR A 107 -2.12 12.73 -18.89
CA TYR A 107 -1.32 12.53 -17.69
C TYR A 107 -0.02 13.35 -17.71
N ASN A 108 0.10 14.27 -16.75
CA ASN A 108 1.33 15.00 -16.46
C ASN A 108 1.89 14.60 -15.08
N GLN A 109 3.12 14.08 -15.08
CA GLN A 109 3.78 13.62 -13.86
C GLN A 109 4.04 14.76 -12.86
N ILE A 110 4.38 15.96 -13.33
CA ILE A 110 4.70 17.13 -12.50
C ILE A 110 3.43 17.61 -11.79
N GLU A 111 2.36 17.82 -12.55
CA GLU A 111 1.06 18.24 -11.99
C GLU A 111 0.54 17.24 -10.98
N TRP A 112 0.60 15.94 -11.30
CA TRP A 112 0.16 14.90 -10.36
C TRP A 112 0.98 14.88 -9.07
N ASN A 113 2.30 15.08 -9.14
CA ASN A 113 3.15 15.09 -7.95
C ASN A 113 2.81 16.23 -7.00
N SER A 114 2.34 17.38 -7.51
CA SER A 114 1.94 18.53 -6.70
C SER A 114 0.68 18.25 -5.83
N VAL A 115 -0.19 17.34 -6.27
CA VAL A 115 -1.48 17.04 -5.60
C VAL A 115 -1.53 15.68 -4.93
N ARG A 116 -0.66 14.72 -5.30
CA ARG A 116 -0.68 13.33 -4.83
C ARG A 116 -0.70 13.20 -3.30
N ASN A 117 0.08 14.02 -2.60
CA ASN A 117 0.14 13.97 -1.13
C ASN A 117 -1.18 14.41 -0.49
N LYS A 118 -1.88 15.38 -1.08
CA LYS A 118 -3.22 15.78 -0.62
C LYS A 118 -4.22 14.63 -0.81
N VAL A 119 -4.10 13.88 -1.92
CA VAL A 119 -4.92 12.68 -2.16
C VAL A 119 -4.63 11.57 -1.14
N LYS A 120 -3.36 11.32 -0.80
CA LYS A 120 -2.97 10.39 0.28
C LYS A 120 -3.63 10.75 1.60
N ASN A 121 -3.55 12.02 1.99
CA ASN A 121 -4.07 12.46 3.28
C ASN A 121 -5.60 12.30 3.40
N LYS A 122 -6.35 12.25 2.28
CA LYS A 122 -7.79 12.00 2.30
C LYS A 122 -8.18 10.57 2.69
N ILE A 123 -7.25 9.63 2.67
CA ILE A 123 -7.51 8.21 3.02
C ILE A 123 -7.30 7.98 4.52
N TYR A 124 -6.40 8.75 5.13
CA TYR A 124 -5.96 8.55 6.51
C TYR A 124 -6.59 9.53 7.52
N ASN A 125 -7.36 10.51 7.05
CA ASN A 125 -8.13 11.47 7.86
C ASN A 125 -9.62 11.19 7.71
#